data_AF-A0A2S0VU54-F1
#
_entry.id   AF-A0A2S0VU54-F1
#
_cell.length_a   1.000
_cell.length_b   1.000
_cell.length_c   1.000
_cell.angle_alpha   90.00
_cell.angle_beta   90.00
_cell.angle_gamma   90.00
#
_symmetry.space_group_name_H-M   'P 1'
#
loop_
_entity.id
_entity.type
_entity.pdbx_description
1 polymer ?
#
loop_
_entity_poly.entity_id
_entity_poly.type
_entity_poly.pdbx_seq_one_letter_code
_entity_poly.pdbx_strand_id
1 'polypeptide(L)'
;MKKSLIDTIQNGREYINEWPVKRELYSLFPECRVIKATQFALLVLPVVALLSFVLQYSYLGSEYIPQALATSLLIISMPIQGYIWLGNRANQTLPLNLLNWFKELETKLAIEGVEVRYNQAKPRYFELARLLNQAYKKLDSAFSRDFL
;
A
#
# COMPACT_ATOMS: atom_id res chain seq x y z
N MET A 1 16.86 10.01 -12.18
CA MET A 1 17.38 10.18 -10.81
C MET A 1 17.04 8.93 -10.01
N LYS A 2 18.04 8.21 -9.49
CA LYS A 2 17.78 7.11 -8.53
C LYS A 2 17.12 7.74 -7.30
N LYS A 3 15.87 7.41 -7.02
CA LYS A 3 15.18 7.91 -5.83
C LYS A 3 15.86 7.35 -4.60
N SER A 4 15.95 8.15 -3.54
CA SER A 4 16.48 7.67 -2.27
C SER A 4 15.58 6.55 -1.74
N LEU A 5 16.14 5.61 -0.99
CA LEU A 5 15.35 4.58 -0.30
C LEU A 5 14.35 5.23 0.66
N ILE A 6 14.72 6.35 1.27
CA ILE A 6 13.86 7.14 2.16
C ILE A 6 12.65 7.67 1.39
N ASP A 7 12.86 8.26 0.20
CA ASP A 7 11.77 8.74 -0.66
C ASP A 7 10.84 7.60 -1.08
N THR A 8 11.39 6.42 -1.32
CA THR A 8 10.61 5.24 -1.70
C THR A 8 9.72 4.79 -0.55
N ILE A 9 10.25 4.72 0.66
CA ILE A 9 9.47 4.37 1.86
C ILE A 9 8.40 5.42 2.15
N GLN A 10 8.75 6.70 2.04
CA GLN A 10 7.80 7.80 2.23
C GLN A 10 6.65 7.74 1.21
N ASN A 11 6.97 7.54 -0.07
CA ASN A 11 5.96 7.34 -1.11
C ASN A 11 5.09 6.11 -0.83
N GLY A 12 5.68 5.01 -0.35
CA GLY A 12 4.94 3.81 0.04
C GLY A 12 3.96 4.06 1.18
N ARG A 13 4.37 4.87 2.17
CA ARG A 13 3.51 5.27 3.29
C ARG A 13 2.34 6.13 2.83
N GLU A 14 2.59 7.13 1.99
CA GLU A 14 1.54 7.97 1.41
C GLU A 14 0.58 7.13 0.54
N TYR A 15 1.13 6.21 -0.24
CA TYR A 15 0.35 5.35 -1.12
C TYR A 15 -0.61 4.40 -0.36
N ILE A 16 -0.17 3.83 0.77
CA ILE A 16 -1.05 3.04 1.66
C ILE A 16 -2.27 3.85 2.09
N ASN A 17 -2.07 5.13 2.44
CA ASN A 17 -3.12 5.98 2.99
C ASN A 17 -4.07 6.48 1.90
N GLU A 18 -3.57 6.65 0.68
CA GLU A 18 -4.38 7.10 -0.45
C GLU A 18 -5.18 5.97 -1.10
N TRP A 19 -4.69 4.72 -1.08
CA TRP A 19 -5.33 3.62 -1.79
C TRP A 19 -6.65 3.19 -1.10
N PRO A 20 -7.81 3.26 -1.80
CA PRO A 20 -9.08 2.83 -1.23
C PRO A 20 -9.12 1.30 -1.15
N VAL A 21 -9.22 0.75 0.06
CA VAL A 21 -9.26 -0.71 0.27
C VAL A 21 -10.72 -1.21 0.19
N LYS A 22 -11.23 -1.38 -1.04
CA LYS A 22 -12.59 -1.87 -1.34
C LYS A 22 -12.56 -3.30 -1.90
N ARG A 23 -13.62 -4.10 -1.68
CA ARG A 23 -13.66 -5.53 -2.05
C ARG A 23 -13.48 -5.76 -3.56
N GLU A 24 -14.04 -4.89 -4.39
CA GLU A 24 -13.94 -4.92 -5.85
C GLU A 24 -12.50 -4.86 -6.35
N LEU A 25 -11.65 -4.08 -5.68
CA LEU A 25 -10.25 -3.91 -6.07
C LEU A 25 -9.37 -5.12 -5.69
N TYR A 26 -9.86 -6.08 -4.87
CA TYR A 26 -9.05 -7.25 -4.45
C TYR A 26 -8.78 -8.27 -5.55
N SER A 27 -9.69 -8.36 -6.53
CA SER A 27 -9.53 -9.26 -7.69
C SER A 27 -8.62 -8.63 -8.75
N LEU A 28 -8.65 -7.30 -8.87
CA LEU A 28 -7.96 -6.56 -9.92
C LEU A 28 -6.54 -6.13 -9.53
N PHE A 29 -6.32 -5.80 -8.25
CA PHE A 29 -5.08 -5.17 -7.79
C PHE A 29 -4.42 -5.95 -6.64
N PRO A 30 -3.19 -6.47 -6.82
CA PRO A 30 -2.44 -7.09 -5.72
C PRO A 30 -2.14 -6.10 -4.58
N GLU A 31 -2.15 -4.80 -4.86
CA GLU A 31 -1.91 -3.71 -3.92
C GLU A 31 -2.81 -3.82 -2.69
N CYS A 32 -4.09 -4.16 -2.86
CA CYS A 32 -5.03 -4.33 -1.74
C CYS A 32 -4.57 -5.39 -0.72
N ARG A 33 -3.98 -6.50 -1.20
CA ARG A 33 -3.48 -7.58 -0.34
C ARG A 33 -2.21 -7.16 0.39
N VAL A 34 -1.29 -6.50 -0.32
CA VAL A 34 -0.03 -6.03 0.26
C VAL A 34 -0.28 -4.94 1.30
N ILE A 35 -1.20 -4.01 1.04
CA ILE A 35 -1.59 -2.96 1.98
C ILE A 35 -2.16 -3.59 3.26
N LYS A 36 -3.14 -4.50 3.14
CA LYS A 36 -3.70 -5.17 4.33
C LYS A 36 -2.66 -6.00 5.07
N ALA A 37 -1.81 -6.73 4.36
CA ALA A 37 -0.75 -7.53 4.98
C ALA A 37 0.23 -6.63 5.75
N THR A 38 0.60 -5.47 5.19
CA THR A 38 1.50 -4.50 5.82
C THR A 38 0.85 -3.87 7.05
N GLN A 39 -0.42 -3.45 6.97
CA GLN A 39 -1.16 -2.90 8.12
C GLN A 39 -1.34 -3.93 9.24
N PHE A 40 -1.66 -5.17 8.88
CA PHE A 40 -1.75 -6.28 9.82
C PHE A 40 -0.40 -6.56 10.48
N ALA A 41 0.67 -6.59 9.68
CA ALA A 41 2.02 -6.81 10.16
C ALA A 41 2.46 -5.72 11.16
N LEU A 42 2.12 -4.45 10.91
CA LEU A 42 2.42 -3.35 11.84
C LEU A 42 1.72 -3.50 13.18
N LEU A 43 0.53 -4.11 13.21
CA LEU A 43 -0.21 -4.32 14.45
C LEU A 43 0.23 -5.59 15.19
N VAL A 44 0.47 -6.68 14.46
CA VAL A 44 0.71 -8.00 15.07
C VAL A 44 2.17 -8.29 15.33
N LEU A 45 3.08 -7.90 14.42
CA LEU A 45 4.49 -8.27 14.53
C LEU A 45 5.22 -7.70 15.75
N PRO A 46 4.92 -6.49 16.26
CA PRO A 46 5.54 -6.01 17.50
C PRO A 46 5.24 -6.94 18.70
N VAL A 47 4.01 -7.44 18.79
CA VAL A 47 3.60 -8.40 19.83
C VAL A 47 4.32 -9.73 19.64
N VAL A 48 4.37 -10.22 18.40
CA VAL A 48 5.07 -11.48 18.06
C VAL A 48 6.58 -11.37 18.35
N ALA A 49 7.20 -10.22 18.07
CA ALA A 49 8.61 -9.98 18.35
C ALA A 49 8.89 -10.01 19.86
N LEU A 50 8.06 -9.33 20.65
CA LEU A 50 8.20 -9.33 22.12
C LEU A 50 7.97 -10.73 22.70
N LEU A 51 6.94 -11.43 22.24
CA LEU A 51 6.67 -12.81 22.67
C LEU A 51 7.82 -13.75 22.29
N SER A 52 8.37 -13.61 21.08
CA SER A 52 9.55 -14.36 20.63
C SER A 52 10.76 -14.09 21.52
N PHE A 53 11.01 -12.82 21.88
CA PHE A 53 12.08 -12.44 22.78
C PHE A 53 11.91 -13.07 24.17
N VAL A 54 10.73 -12.93 24.77
CA VAL A 54 10.42 -13.44 26.12
C VAL A 54 10.54 -14.95 26.17
N LEU A 55 10.03 -15.66 25.17
CA LEU A 55 10.16 -17.12 25.09
C LEU A 55 11.63 -17.52 24.95
N GLN A 56 12.39 -16.92 24.04
CA GLN A 56 13.80 -17.26 23.88
C GLN A 56 14.59 -16.98 25.17
N TYR A 57 14.36 -15.83 25.81
CA TYR A 57 14.99 -15.50 27.08
C TYR A 57 14.62 -16.48 28.20
N SER A 58 13.34 -16.85 28.31
CA SER A 58 12.86 -17.73 29.38
C SER A 58 13.33 -19.18 29.23
N TYR A 59 13.44 -19.70 28.00
CA TYR A 59 13.79 -21.09 27.76
C TYR A 59 15.30 -21.32 27.54
N LEU A 60 16.00 -20.37 26.90
CA LEU A 60 17.42 -20.51 26.55
C LEU A 60 18.34 -19.78 27.54
N GLY A 61 17.80 -18.86 28.34
CA GLY A 61 18.57 -18.09 29.32
C GLY A 61 19.29 -16.86 28.73
N SER A 62 20.08 -16.20 29.56
CA SER A 62 20.72 -14.91 29.25
C SER A 62 21.82 -14.98 28.17
N GLU A 63 22.39 -16.15 27.94
CA GLU A 63 23.44 -16.35 26.93
C GLU A 63 22.93 -16.13 25.49
N TYR A 64 21.62 -16.31 25.26
CA TYR A 64 20.98 -16.21 23.96
C TYR A 64 20.31 -14.85 23.70
N ILE A 65 20.53 -13.86 24.58
CA ILE A 65 20.01 -12.49 24.39
C ILE A 65 20.35 -11.91 23.01
N PRO A 66 21.60 -12.02 22.50
CA PRO A 66 21.93 -11.49 21.18
C PRO A 66 21.10 -12.12 20.05
N GLN A 67 20.83 -13.44 20.14
CA GLN A 67 20.03 -14.17 19.16
C GLN A 67 18.54 -13.81 19.27
N ALA A 68 18.02 -13.71 20.49
CA ALA A 68 16.64 -13.30 20.74
C ALA A 68 16.39 -11.88 20.20
N LEU A 69 17.34 -10.98 20.41
CA LEU A 69 17.29 -9.61 19.89
C LEU A 69 17.34 -9.60 18.36
N ALA A 70 18.26 -10.36 17.75
CA ALA A 70 18.36 -10.45 16.30
C ALA A 70 17.05 -10.96 15.66
N THR A 71 16.43 -11.98 16.26
CA THR A 71 15.14 -12.53 15.79
C THR A 71 14.02 -11.50 15.92
N SER A 72 13.97 -10.77 17.04
CA SER A 72 12.95 -9.75 17.29
C SER A 72 13.08 -8.58 16.31
N LEU A 73 14.31 -8.12 16.06
CA LEU A 73 14.60 -7.08 15.07
C LEU A 73 14.24 -7.54 13.65
N LEU A 74 14.52 -8.80 13.31
CA LEU A 74 14.13 -9.37 12.02
C LEU A 74 12.62 -9.35 11.83
N ILE A 75 11.85 -9.76 12.84
CA ILE A 75 10.38 -9.72 12.81
C ILE A 75 9.89 -8.27 12.61
N ILE A 76 10.43 -7.32 13.37
CA ILE A 76 10.06 -5.90 13.28
C ILE A 76 10.44 -5.28 11.92
N SER A 77 11.44 -5.83 11.22
CA SER A 77 11.85 -5.32 9.90
C SER A 77 10.89 -5.68 8.76
N MET A 78 10.05 -6.71 8.91
CA MET A 78 9.17 -7.21 7.84
C MET A 78 8.20 -6.16 7.25
N PRO A 79 7.53 -5.29 8.03
CA PRO A 79 6.63 -4.26 7.48
C PRO A 79 7.34 -3.26 6.57
N ILE A 80 8.63 -3.01 6.81
CA ILE A 80 9.44 -2.09 5.99
C ILE A 80 9.51 -2.59 4.55
N GLN A 81 9.57 -3.90 4.35
CA GLN A 81 9.57 -4.51 3.01
C GLN A 81 8.26 -4.20 2.26
N GLY A 82 7.13 -4.18 2.97
CA GLY A 82 5.83 -3.79 2.40
C GLY A 82 5.82 -2.34 1.91
N TYR A 83 6.36 -1.42 2.70
CA TYR A 83 6.50 -0.02 2.30
C TYR A 83 7.41 0.17 1.09
N ILE A 84 8.54 -0.54 1.03
CA ILE A 84 9.46 -0.47 -0.12
C ILE A 84 8.77 -0.97 -1.39
N TRP A 85 8.08 -2.10 -1.32
CA TRP A 85 7.34 -2.64 -2.46
C TRP A 85 6.26 -1.66 -2.95
N LEU A 86 5.46 -1.11 -2.03
CA LEU A 86 4.40 -0.15 -2.36
C LEU A 86 4.95 1.16 -2.90
N GLY A 87 6.07 1.65 -2.36
CA GLY A 87 6.76 2.84 -2.85
C GLY A 87 7.30 2.67 -4.27
N ASN A 88 7.87 1.51 -4.57
CA ASN A 88 8.28 1.16 -5.93
C ASN A 88 7.07 1.07 -6.85
N ARG A 89 5.99 0.42 -6.41
CA ARG A 89 4.78 0.25 -7.21
C ARG A 89 4.08 1.57 -7.51
N ALA A 90 3.93 2.44 -6.52
CA ALA A 90 3.38 3.79 -6.65
C ALA A 90 4.11 4.62 -7.73
N ASN A 91 5.42 4.41 -7.88
CA ASN A 91 6.25 5.12 -8.83
C ASN A 91 6.24 4.52 -10.25
N GLN A 92 5.71 3.31 -10.45
CA GLN A 92 5.61 2.69 -11.76
C GLN A 92 4.53 3.38 -12.60
N THR A 93 4.80 3.50 -13.90
CA THR A 93 3.84 4.04 -14.87
C THR A 93 2.72 3.04 -15.13
N LEU A 94 1.51 3.54 -15.40
CA LEU A 94 0.39 2.69 -15.77
C LEU A 94 0.66 1.97 -17.10
N PRO A 95 0.34 0.67 -17.20
CA PRO A 95 0.31 -0.01 -18.48
C PRO A 95 -0.84 0.53 -19.34
N LEU A 96 -0.70 0.42 -20.67
CA LEU A 96 -1.63 1.03 -21.62
C LEU A 96 -3.08 0.55 -21.46
N ASN A 97 -3.28 -0.71 -21.07
CA ASN A 97 -4.61 -1.26 -20.78
C ASN A 97 -5.33 -0.52 -19.64
N LEU A 98 -4.59 -0.16 -18.59
CA LEU A 98 -5.12 0.57 -17.43
C LEU A 98 -5.32 2.06 -17.72
N LEU A 99 -4.58 2.60 -18.69
CA LEU A 99 -4.63 4.02 -19.03
C LEU A 99 -5.97 4.41 -19.65
N ASN A 100 -6.55 3.52 -20.48
CA ASN A 100 -7.89 3.75 -21.04
C ASN A 100 -8.94 3.81 -19.93
N TRP A 101 -8.93 2.82 -19.03
CA TRP A 101 -9.84 2.78 -17.90
C TRP A 101 -9.64 3.96 -16.93
N PHE A 102 -8.40 4.42 -16.72
CA PHE A 102 -8.10 5.63 -15.95
C PHE A 102 -8.77 6.88 -16.56
N LYS A 103 -8.67 7.07 -17.89
CA LYS A 103 -9.30 8.21 -18.59
C LYS A 103 -10.82 8.13 -18.59
N GLU A 104 -11.39 6.93 -18.72
CA GLU A 104 -12.83 6.72 -18.58
C GLU A 104 -13.29 7.15 -17.18
N LEU A 105 -12.54 6.81 -16.14
CA LEU A 105 -12.85 7.21 -14.78
C LEU A 105 -12.66 8.71 -14.54
N GLU A 106 -11.63 9.35 -15.12
CA GLU A 106 -11.50 10.82 -15.14
C GLU A 106 -12.74 11.48 -15.78
N THR A 107 -13.21 10.94 -16.91
CA THR A 107 -14.37 11.48 -17.62
C THR A 107 -15.64 11.33 -16.80
N LYS A 108 -15.87 10.18 -16.16
CA LYS A 108 -17.01 9.96 -15.25
C LYS A 108 -16.98 10.95 -14.07
N LEU A 109 -15.81 11.17 -13.47
CA LEU A 109 -15.63 12.14 -12.40
C LEU A 109 -15.89 13.58 -12.86
N ALA A 110 -15.43 13.95 -14.06
CA ALA A 110 -15.65 15.27 -14.62
C ALA A 110 -17.12 15.56 -14.89
N ILE A 111 -17.88 14.57 -15.36
CA ILE A 111 -19.34 14.69 -15.57
C ILE A 111 -20.06 14.99 -14.25
N GLU A 112 -19.61 14.40 -13.14
CA GLU A 112 -20.15 14.69 -11.81
C GLU A 112 -19.62 15.99 -11.17
N GLY A 113 -18.88 16.81 -11.94
CA GLY A 113 -18.37 18.10 -11.49
C GLY A 113 -17.11 18.02 -10.63
N VAL A 114 -16.42 16.87 -10.61
CA VAL A 114 -15.10 16.75 -9.99
C VAL A 114 -14.03 17.00 -11.05
N GLU A 115 -13.43 18.20 -11.04
CA GLU A 115 -12.31 18.49 -11.93
C GLU A 115 -11.05 17.74 -11.47
N VAL A 116 -10.79 16.61 -12.12
CA VAL A 116 -9.55 15.84 -11.94
C VAL A 116 -8.79 15.90 -13.25
N ARG A 117 -7.81 16.80 -13.35
CA ARG A 117 -6.90 16.87 -14.50
C ARG A 117 -5.49 16.51 -14.07
N TYR A 118 -5.09 15.27 -14.29
CA TYR A 118 -3.69 14.90 -14.15
C TYR A 118 -2.94 15.28 -15.43
N ASN A 119 -2.23 16.41 -15.42
CA ASN A 119 -1.44 16.90 -16.56
C ASN A 119 -0.13 16.09 -16.79
N GLN A 120 -0.10 14.82 -16.38
CA GLN A 120 1.07 13.96 -16.52
C GLN A 120 0.94 13.13 -17.81
N ALA A 121 1.89 13.30 -18.73
CA ALA A 121 1.94 12.53 -19.98
C ALA A 121 1.99 11.01 -19.77
N LYS A 122 2.42 10.54 -18.59
CA LYS A 122 2.45 9.13 -18.18
C LYS A 122 1.98 9.01 -16.72
N PRO A 123 0.69 8.78 -16.46
CA PRO A 123 0.19 8.63 -15.10
C PRO A 123 0.85 7.41 -14.42
N ARG A 124 1.05 7.52 -13.11
CA ARG A 124 1.63 6.47 -12.27
C ARG A 124 0.56 5.84 -11.39
N TYR A 125 0.85 4.67 -10.83
CA TYR A 125 -0.08 3.98 -9.91
C TYR A 125 -0.52 4.88 -8.75
N PHE A 126 0.34 5.81 -8.33
CA PHE A 126 -0.02 6.82 -7.32
C PHE A 126 -1.17 7.75 -7.73
N GLU A 127 -1.20 8.22 -8.98
CA GLU A 127 -2.31 9.07 -9.45
C GLU A 127 -3.58 8.24 -9.60
N LEU A 128 -3.44 6.97 -10.00
CA LEU A 128 -4.56 6.04 -10.01
C LEU A 128 -5.17 5.86 -8.61
N ALA A 129 -4.35 5.70 -7.58
CA ALA A 129 -4.81 5.56 -6.21
C ALA A 129 -5.65 6.76 -5.77
N ARG A 130 -5.16 7.97 -6.05
CA ARG A 130 -5.86 9.23 -5.73
C ARG A 130 -7.19 9.34 -6.47
N LEU A 131 -7.18 9.04 -7.76
CA LEU A 131 -8.37 9.09 -8.60
C LEU A 131 -9.43 8.08 -8.13
N LEU A 132 -9.01 6.85 -7.81
CA LEU A 132 -9.87 5.84 -7.18
C LEU A 132 -10.42 6.32 -5.83
N ASN A 133 -9.58 6.91 -4.98
CA ASN A 133 -9.99 7.42 -3.67
C ASN A 133 -11.07 8.49 -3.81
N GLN A 134 -10.91 9.40 -4.78
CA GLN A 134 -11.91 10.43 -5.09
C GLN A 134 -13.20 9.83 -5.65
N ALA A 135 -13.09 8.86 -6.57
CA ALA A 135 -14.24 8.14 -7.11
C ALA A 135 -15.05 7.46 -6.01
N TYR A 136 -14.42 6.69 -5.12
CA TYR A 136 -15.14 6.07 -4.02
C TYR A 136 -15.70 7.08 -3.00
N LYS A 137 -15.01 8.21 -2.75
CA LYS A 137 -15.52 9.24 -1.83
C LYS A 137 -16.74 9.98 -2.37
N LYS A 138 -16.87 10.13 -3.69
CA LYS A 138 -17.95 10.92 -4.33
C LYS A 138 -19.07 10.03 -4.91
N LEU A 139 -18.73 8.86 -5.44
CA LEU A 139 -19.64 7.96 -6.16
C LEU A 139 -19.95 6.65 -5.41
N ASP A 140 -19.77 6.59 -4.08
CA ASP A 140 -19.74 5.32 -3.30
C ASP A 140 -20.93 4.37 -3.54
N SER A 141 -22.09 4.86 -3.99
CA SER A 141 -23.27 4.03 -4.33
C SER A 141 -23.45 3.68 -5.83
N ALA A 142 -22.93 4.50 -6.75
CA ALA A 142 -23.05 4.29 -8.19
C ALA A 142 -21.85 3.54 -8.78
N PHE A 143 -20.64 3.85 -8.28
CA PHE A 143 -19.39 3.29 -8.78
C PHE A 143 -19.20 1.80 -8.43
N SER A 144 -19.69 1.39 -7.25
CA SER A 144 -19.60 0.00 -6.78
C SER A 144 -20.36 -0.99 -7.68
N ARG A 145 -21.38 -0.53 -8.44
CA ARG A 145 -22.15 -1.38 -9.38
C ARG A 145 -21.44 -1.63 -10.71
N ASP A 146 -20.62 -0.68 -11.18
CA ASP A 146 -19.87 -0.82 -12.44
C ASP A 146 -18.69 -1.80 -12.32
N PHE A 147 -18.28 -2.12 -11.09
CA PHE A 147 -17.18 -3.02 -10.78
C PHE A 147 -17.60 -4.47 -10.47
N LEU A 148 -18.91 -4.72 -10.31
CA LEU A 148 -19.54 -6.03 -10.10
C LEU A 148 -20.09 -6.58 -11.41
#